data_AF-A3SHI4-F1
#
_entry.id   AF-A3SHI4-F1
#
_cell.length_a   1.000
_cell.length_b   1.000
_cell.length_c   1.000
_cell.angle_alpha   90.00
_cell.angle_beta   90.00
_cell.angle_gamma   90.00
#
_symmetry.space_group_name_H-M   'P 1'
#
loop_
_entity.id
_entity.type
_entity.pdbx_description
1 polymer ?
#
loop_
_entity_poly.entity_id
_entity_poly.type
_entity_poly.pdbx_seq_one_letter_code
_entity_poly.pdbx_strand_id
1 'polypeptide(L)' 'MWILLEYAAWAASACLLLWMLVDAARVNREYDEDTLLSSREGIDELLEHGDVPEAREG' A
#
# COMPACT_ATOMS: atom_id res chain seq x y z
N MET A 1 -30.70 4.49 -23.37
CA MET A 1 -30.01 3.18 -23.48
C MET A 1 -28.66 3.14 -22.76
N TRP A 2 -28.11 4.27 -22.27
CA TRP A 2 -26.86 4.31 -21.50
C TRP A 2 -27.03 4.20 -19.98
N ILE A 3 -28.23 4.41 -19.44
CA ILE A 3 -28.54 4.37 -18.00
C ILE A 3 -28.12 3.05 -17.33
N LEU A 4 -28.33 1.91 -17.99
CA LEU A 4 -27.92 0.61 -17.44
C LEU A 4 -26.40 0.51 -17.33
N LEU A 5 -25.66 1.04 -18.31
CA LEU A 5 -24.20 1.06 -18.30
C LEU A 5 -23.66 2.05 -17.26
N GLU A 6 -24.33 3.18 -17.08
CA GLU A 6 -24.02 4.16 -16.02
C GLU A 6 -24.19 3.55 -14.62
N TYR A 7 -25.31 2.86 -14.35
CA TYR A 7 -25.50 2.18 -13.08
C TYR A 7 -24.50 1.03 -12.88
N ALA A 8 -24.16 0.29 -13.93
CA ALA A 8 -23.14 -0.75 -13.85
C ALA A 8 -21.76 -0.16 -13.49
N ALA A 9 -21.37 0.97 -14.09
CA ALA A 9 -20.12 1.65 -13.78
C ALA A 9 -20.09 2.16 -12.33
N TRP A 10 -21.19 2.77 -11.88
CA TRP A 10 -21.32 3.20 -10.48
C TRP A 10 -21.26 2.04 -9.49
N ALA A 11 -21.95 0.93 -9.78
CA ALA A 11 -21.92 -0.26 -8.95
C ALA A 11 -20.50 -0.85 -8.88
N ALA A 12 -19.80 -0.95 -10.02
CA ALA A 12 -18.43 -1.43 -10.06
C ALA A 12 -17.48 -0.52 -9.26
N SER A 13 -17.62 0.79 -9.39
CA SER A 13 -16.85 1.77 -8.62
C SER A 13 -17.09 1.61 -7.11
N ALA A 14 -18.35 1.49 -6.68
CA ALA A 14 -18.68 1.28 -5.28
C ALA A 14 -18.12 -0.05 -4.73
N CYS A 15 -18.18 -1.13 -5.52
CA CYS A 15 -17.57 -2.41 -5.16
C CYS A 15 -16.05 -2.30 -5.01
N LEU A 16 -15.37 -1.62 -5.92
CA LEU A 16 -13.92 -1.40 -5.84
C LEU A 16 -13.55 -0.57 -4.60
N LEU A 17 -14.30 0.50 -4.32
CA LEU A 17 -14.08 1.32 -3.13
C LEU A 17 -14.27 0.50 -1.85
N LEU A 18 -15.33 -0.31 -1.77
CA LEU A 18 -15.56 -1.18 -0.61
C LEU A 18 -14.43 -2.19 -0.45
N TRP A 19 -13.95 -2.78 -1.55
CA TRP A 19 -12.84 -3.70 -1.54
C TRP A 19 -11.55 -3.04 -1.02
N MET A 20 -11.23 -1.82 -1.47
CA MET A 20 -10.08 -1.06 -0.98
C MET A 20 -10.18 -0.75 0.52
N LEU A 21 -11.36 -0.42 1.03
CA LEU A 21 -11.56 -0.15 2.46
C LEU A 21 -11.37 -1.40 3.31
N VAL A 22 -11.88 -2.55 2.84
CA VAL A 22 -11.68 -3.84 3.52
C VAL A 22 -10.21 -4.22 3.52
N ASP A 23 -9.53 -4.02 2.39
CA ASP A 23 -8.10 -4.30 2.25
C ASP A 23 -7.27 -3.41 3.19
N ALA A 24 -7.49 -2.09 3.16
CA ALA A 24 -6.84 -1.15 4.06
C ALA A 24 -7.09 -1.50 5.54
N ALA A 25 -8.33 -1.83 5.90
CA ALA A 25 -8.66 -2.24 7.27
C ALA A 25 -8.01 -3.56 7.69
N ARG A 26 -7.81 -4.50 6.76
CA ARG A 26 -7.07 -5.74 7.01
C ARG A 26 -5.58 -5.43 7.22
N VAL A 27 -4.95 -4.68 6.32
CA VAL A 27 -3.53 -4.30 6.40
C VAL A 27 -3.25 -3.55 7.70
N ASN A 28 -4.10 -2.60 8.07
CA ASN A 28 -3.98 -1.85 9.32
C ASN A 28 -4.07 -2.72 10.59
N ARG A 29 -4.64 -3.93 10.49
CA ARG A 29 -4.72 -4.88 11.63
C ARG A 29 -3.57 -5.88 11.64
N GLU A 30 -2.96 -6.11 10.50
CA GLU A 30 -1.88 -7.10 10.31
C GLU A 30 -0.51 -6.49 10.64
N TYR A 31 -0.32 -5.20 10.35
CA TYR A 31 0.96 -4.50 10.50
C TYR A 31 0.88 -3.36 11.51
N ASP A 32 1.95 -3.18 12.28
CA ASP A 32 2.09 -2.08 13.22
C ASP A 32 2.32 -0.73 12.52
N GLU A 33 1.95 0.36 13.18
CA GLU A 33 2.09 1.73 12.65
C GLU A 33 3.54 2.07 12.27
N ASP A 34 4.50 1.61 13.09
CA ASP A 34 5.93 1.81 12.81
C ASP A 34 6.35 1.17 11.48
N THR A 35 5.74 0.04 11.11
CA THR A 35 5.96 -0.60 9.81
C THR A 35 5.26 0.16 8.70
N LEU A 36 3.99 0.57 8.90
CA LEU A 36 3.19 1.27 7.88
C LEU A 36 3.71 2.67 7.56
N LEU A 37 4.31 3.36 8.53
CA LEU A 37 4.94 4.68 8.37
C LEU A 37 6.45 4.61 8.13
N SER A 38 7.02 3.41 8.06
CA SER A 38 8.44 3.23 7.82
C SER A 38 8.81 3.66 6.40
N SER A 39 9.64 4.69 6.26
CA SER A 39 10.33 4.99 4.99
C SER A 39 11.54 4.08 4.75
N ARG A 40 11.70 2.99 5.54
CA ARG A 40 12.79 2.02 5.41
C ARG A 40 12.48 0.91 4.39
N GLU A 41 11.48 1.09 3.53
CA GLU A 41 11.19 0.18 2.42
C GLU A 41 12.48 0.01 1.58
N GLY A 42 13.04 -1.20 1.55
CA GLY A 42 14.29 -1.52 0.86
C GLY A 42 15.59 -1.41 1.67
N ILE A 43 15.58 -0.93 2.92
CA ILE A 43 16.81 -0.97 3.77
C ILE A 43 17.20 -2.40 4.09
N ASP A 44 16.24 -3.28 4.34
CA ASP A 44 16.52 -4.66 4.69
C ASP A 44 17.16 -5.41 3.50
N GLU A 45 16.71 -5.12 2.27
CA GLU A 45 17.34 -5.62 1.03
C GLU A 45 18.74 -5.03 0.80
N LEU A 46 18.96 -3.74 1.10
CA LEU A 46 20.29 -3.10 1.01
C LEU A 46 21.28 -3.65 2.04
N LEU A 47 20.83 -3.93 3.26
CA LEU A 47 21.63 -4.56 4.30
C LEU A 47 21.96 -6.02 3.95
N GLU A 48 21.03 -6.73 3.31
CA GLU A 48 21.26 -8.09 2.80
C GLU A 48 22.25 -8.12 1.64
N HIS A 49 22.22 -7.12 0.73
CA HIS A 49 23.15 -7.04 -0.40
C HIS A 49 24.53 -6.46 -0.07
N GLY A 50 24.70 -5.84 1.11
CA GLY A 50 25.99 -5.28 1.56
C GLY A 50 26.40 -3.99 0.83
N ASP A 51 25.52 -3.42 0.01
CA ASP A 51 25.75 -2.18 -0.77
C ASP A 51 25.49 -0.92 0.08
N VAL A 52 25.93 -0.92 1.34
CA VAL A 52 25.78 0.25 2.22
C VAL A 52 26.95 1.20 1.93
N PRO A 53 26.74 2.39 1.32
CA PRO A 53 27.79 3.38 1.26
C PRO A 53 28.08 3.81 2.69
N GLU A 54 29.27 3.44 3.19
CA GLU A 54 29.82 3.92 4.44
C GLU A 54 29.65 5.45 4.48
N ALA A 55 28.70 5.93 5.27
CA ALA A 55 28.50 7.34 5.50
C ALA A 55 29.76 7.83 6.20
N ARG A 56 30.69 8.37 5.41
CA ARG A 56 31.93 8.95 5.88
C ARG A 56 31.58 10.03 6.88
N GLU A 57 31.83 9.75 8.15
CA GLU A 57 31.81 10.75 9.21
C GLU A 57 32.79 11.88 8.83
N GLY A 58 32.29 13.11 8.83
CA GLY A 58 33.02 14.34 8.63
C GLY A 58 32.46 15.43 9.52
#